data_AF-A0A117Q9I9-F1
#
_entry.id   AF-A0A117Q9I9-F1
#
_cell.length_a   1.000
_cell.length_b   1.000
_cell.length_c   1.000
_cell.angle_alpha   90.00
_cell.angle_beta   90.00
_cell.angle_gamma   90.00
#
_symmetry.space_group_name_H-M   'P 1'
#
loop_
_entity.id
_entity.type
_entity.pdbx_description
1 polymer ?
#
loop_
_entity_poly.entity_id
_entity_poly.type
_entity_poly.pdbx_seq_one_letter_code
_entity_poly.pdbx_strand_id
1 'polypeptide(L)'
;MADDNVFVADPSRIQSGAGATDQVAEATDRAAEQFADDTAFDPADPPWGNDSYGKQYVQNYVPFHNLLRDGIRDLAQAMESAARLTLSSGKNFEKTQTDNTKAIHDLPTPHSHI
;
A
#
# COMPACT_ATOMS: atom_id res chain seq x y z
N MET A 1 7.27 -12.04 -36.25
CA MET A 1 8.34 -11.66 -35.32
C MET A 1 7.63 -10.97 -34.18
N ALA A 2 7.42 -11.67 -33.07
CA ALA A 2 6.72 -11.11 -31.92
C ALA A 2 7.70 -10.21 -31.19
N ASP A 3 7.29 -8.97 -30.95
CA ASP A 3 8.05 -7.98 -30.21
C ASP A 3 8.46 -8.54 -28.85
N ASP A 4 9.78 -8.68 -28.66
CA ASP A 4 10.45 -9.00 -27.39
C ASP A 4 10.35 -7.83 -26.40
N ASN A 5 9.17 -7.23 -26.25
CA ASN A 5 8.80 -6.44 -25.08
C ASN A 5 8.40 -7.39 -23.94
N VAL A 6 9.22 -8.42 -23.69
CA VAL A 6 9.19 -9.11 -22.41
C VAL A 6 9.55 -8.03 -21.41
N PHE A 7 8.57 -7.57 -20.67
CA PHE A 7 8.73 -6.70 -19.53
C PHE A 7 9.56 -7.51 -18.50
N VAL A 8 10.87 -7.53 -18.68
CA VAL A 8 11.80 -8.05 -17.68
C VAL A 8 11.75 -7.01 -16.57
N ALA A 9 10.83 -7.21 -15.64
CA ALA A 9 10.69 -6.36 -14.48
C ALA A 9 12.00 -6.46 -13.70
N ASP A 10 12.87 -5.47 -13.84
CA ASP A 10 14.16 -5.45 -13.15
C ASP A 10 13.91 -5.55 -11.64
N PRO A 11 14.40 -6.61 -10.95
CA PRO A 11 14.14 -6.83 -9.53
C PRO A 11 14.51 -5.61 -8.68
N SER A 12 15.57 -4.90 -9.06
CA SER A 12 16.01 -3.69 -8.36
C SER A 12 14.99 -2.54 -8.46
N ARG A 13 14.29 -2.43 -9.59
CA ARG A 13 13.22 -1.44 -9.79
C ARG A 13 11.96 -1.84 -9.04
N ILE A 14 11.65 -3.12 -8.94
CA ILE A 14 10.52 -3.60 -8.12
C ILE A 14 10.80 -3.35 -6.63
N GLN A 15 12.02 -3.66 -6.16
CA GLN A 15 12.41 -3.39 -4.77
C GLN A 15 12.43 -1.88 -4.47
N SER A 16 12.93 -1.06 -5.39
CA SER A 16 12.90 0.41 -5.24
C SER A 16 11.46 0.95 -5.21
N GLY A 17 10.57 0.42 -6.07
CA GLY A 17 9.15 0.75 -6.08
C GLY A 17 8.41 0.28 -4.83
N ALA A 18 8.78 -0.89 -4.27
CA ALA A 18 8.27 -1.38 -3.00
C ALA A 18 8.67 -0.44 -1.85
N GLY A 19 9.95 -0.05 -1.78
CA GLY A 19 10.44 0.89 -0.76
C GLY A 19 9.78 2.27 -0.82
N ALA A 20 9.52 2.79 -2.03
CA ALA A 20 8.74 4.02 -2.19
C ALA A 20 7.28 3.85 -1.76
N THR A 21 6.65 2.72 -2.11
CA THR A 21 5.27 2.42 -1.70
C THR A 21 5.15 2.23 -0.19
N ASP A 22 6.12 1.59 0.46
CA ASP A 22 6.18 1.43 1.93
C ASP A 22 6.27 2.79 2.63
N GLN A 23 7.13 3.70 2.14
CA GLN A 23 7.24 5.05 2.71
C GLN A 23 5.94 5.86 2.57
N VAL A 24 5.26 5.74 1.43
CA VAL A 24 3.97 6.41 1.22
C VAL A 24 2.88 5.78 2.09
N ALA A 25 2.88 4.45 2.24
CA ALA A 25 1.95 3.76 3.14
C ALA A 25 2.14 4.22 4.60
N GLU A 26 3.38 4.27 5.09
CA GLU A 26 3.70 4.75 6.44
C GLU A 26 3.35 6.23 6.65
N ALA A 27 3.54 7.07 5.63
CA ALA A 27 3.13 8.48 5.69
C ALA A 27 1.60 8.63 5.69
N THR A 28 0.90 7.79 4.93
CA THR A 28 -0.57 7.79 4.85
C THR A 28 -1.18 7.31 6.16
N ASP A 29 -0.60 6.27 6.77
CA ASP A 29 -1.06 5.73 8.05
C ASP A 29 -0.87 6.75 9.18
N ARG A 30 0.31 7.40 9.26
CA ARG A 30 0.55 8.50 10.20
C ARG A 30 -0.39 9.67 10.01
N ALA A 31 -0.67 10.05 8.76
CA ALA A 31 -1.63 11.12 8.48
C ALA A 31 -3.06 10.74 8.88
N ALA A 32 -3.43 9.45 8.74
CA ALA A 32 -4.71 8.92 9.17
C ALA A 32 -4.87 8.92 10.69
N GLU A 33 -3.84 8.50 11.42
CA GLU A 33 -3.79 8.56 12.89
C GLU A 33 -3.86 10.00 13.38
N GLN A 34 -3.00 10.89 12.83
CA GLN A 34 -2.99 12.31 13.15
C GLN A 34 -4.37 12.95 12.95
N PHE A 35 -5.02 12.67 11.81
CA PHE A 35 -6.37 13.17 11.57
C PHE A 35 -7.36 12.65 12.61
N ALA A 36 -7.33 11.35 12.92
CA ALA A 36 -8.24 10.75 13.88
C ALA A 36 -8.05 11.31 15.30
N ASP A 37 -6.82 11.62 15.68
CA ASP A 37 -6.46 12.21 16.98
C ASP A 37 -6.85 13.68 17.05
N ASP A 38 -6.47 14.48 16.03
CA ASP A 38 -6.75 15.92 15.97
C ASP A 38 -8.25 16.21 15.95
N THR A 39 -9.05 15.27 15.46
CA THR A 39 -10.52 15.41 15.36
C THR A 39 -11.28 14.53 16.34
N ALA A 40 -10.60 13.86 17.27
CA ALA A 40 -11.26 13.10 18.31
C ALA A 40 -12.06 14.04 19.23
N PHE A 41 -13.27 13.64 19.60
CA PHE A 41 -14.08 14.35 20.58
C PHE A 41 -14.81 13.35 21.46
N ASP A 42 -15.08 13.75 22.71
CA ASP A 42 -15.94 12.98 23.63
C ASP A 42 -17.42 13.22 23.28
N PRO A 43 -18.19 12.18 22.89
CA PRO A 43 -19.61 12.34 22.64
C PRO A 43 -20.42 12.71 23.89
N ALA A 44 -19.93 12.41 25.09
CA ALA A 44 -20.58 12.73 26.36
C ALA A 44 -20.32 14.18 26.80
N ASP A 45 -19.21 14.78 26.37
CA ASP A 45 -18.85 16.18 26.62
C ASP A 45 -18.32 16.85 25.33
N PRO A 46 -19.19 17.08 24.34
CA PRO A 46 -18.76 17.60 23.06
C PRO A 46 -18.36 19.08 23.16
N PRO A 47 -17.28 19.51 22.47
CA PRO A 47 -16.77 20.88 22.57
C PRO A 47 -17.73 21.96 22.03
N TRP A 48 -18.73 21.56 21.24
CA TRP A 48 -19.79 22.43 20.71
C TRP A 48 -21.04 22.50 21.62
N GLY A 49 -21.03 21.83 22.77
CA GLY A 49 -22.12 21.86 23.74
C GLY A 49 -23.40 21.12 23.32
N ASN A 50 -24.38 21.08 24.23
CA ASN A 50 -25.65 20.35 24.07
C ASN A 50 -26.86 21.25 23.76
N ASP A 51 -26.62 22.52 23.43
CA ASP A 51 -27.68 23.46 23.08
C ASP A 51 -28.22 23.25 21.65
N SER A 52 -29.13 24.11 21.20
CA SER A 52 -29.72 23.99 19.86
C SER A 52 -28.68 24.15 18.74
N TYR A 53 -27.63 24.93 18.97
CA TYR A 53 -26.53 25.11 18.01
C TYR A 53 -25.65 23.86 17.95
N GLY A 54 -25.29 23.30 19.10
CA GLY A 54 -24.55 22.04 19.19
C GLY A 54 -25.30 20.89 18.51
N LYS A 55 -26.62 20.81 18.65
CA LYS A 55 -27.44 19.80 17.95
C LYS A 55 -27.43 19.97 16.44
N GLN A 56 -27.51 21.20 15.92
CA GLN A 56 -27.37 21.45 14.48
C GLN A 56 -25.96 21.15 13.98
N TYR A 57 -24.93 21.47 14.76
CA TYR A 57 -23.55 21.13 14.44
C TYR A 57 -23.38 19.61 14.31
N VAL A 58 -23.88 18.83 15.28
CA VAL A 58 -23.83 17.36 15.21
C VAL A 58 -24.47 16.84 13.93
N GLN A 59 -25.66 17.31 13.58
CA GLN A 59 -26.37 16.83 12.39
C GLN A 59 -25.63 17.15 11.08
N ASN A 60 -24.94 18.29 11.03
CA ASN A 60 -24.31 18.78 9.80
C ASN A 60 -22.83 18.41 9.67
N TYR A 61 -22.12 18.16 10.78
CA TYR A 61 -20.68 17.92 10.77
C TYR A 61 -20.33 16.45 11.03
N VAL A 62 -20.90 15.84 12.07
CA VAL A 62 -20.48 14.51 12.55
C VAL A 62 -20.62 13.41 11.48
N PRO A 63 -21.71 13.32 10.69
CA PRO A 63 -21.83 12.31 9.64
C PRO A 63 -20.73 12.41 8.57
N PHE A 64 -20.47 13.62 8.07
CA PHE A 64 -19.46 13.84 7.04
C PHE A 64 -18.04 13.66 7.59
N HIS A 65 -17.83 14.09 8.83
CA HIS A 65 -16.57 13.88 9.53
C HIS A 65 -16.24 12.40 9.69
N ASN A 66 -17.20 11.58 10.15
CA ASN A 66 -17.03 10.14 10.28
C ASN A 66 -16.77 9.48 8.92
N LEU A 67 -17.51 9.87 7.88
CA LEU A 67 -17.31 9.35 6.53
C LEU A 67 -15.91 9.68 5.98
N LEU A 68 -15.41 10.89 6.26
CA LEU A 68 -14.05 11.29 5.89
C LEU A 68 -13.01 10.47 6.66
N ARG A 69 -13.19 10.29 7.97
CA ARG A 69 -12.31 9.47 8.82
C ARG A 69 -12.23 8.03 8.31
N ASP A 70 -13.37 7.42 7.99
CA ASP A 70 -13.42 6.06 7.47
C ASP A 70 -12.76 5.98 6.08
N GLY A 71 -13.01 6.94 5.19
CA GLY A 71 -12.36 7.00 3.89
C GLY A 71 -10.84 7.16 3.95
N ILE A 72 -10.33 7.94 4.92
CA ILE A 72 -8.88 8.08 5.15
C ILE A 72 -8.28 6.75 5.64
N ARG A 73 -8.98 6.03 6.52
CA ARG A 73 -8.55 4.70 6.98
C ARG A 73 -8.54 3.67 5.85
N ASP A 74 -9.57 3.67 5.01
CA ASP A 74 -9.65 2.78 3.85
C ASP A 74 -8.51 3.07 2.86
N LEU A 75 -8.17 4.34 2.66
CA LEU A 75 -7.02 4.74 1.85
C LEU A 75 -5.70 4.23 2.45
N ALA A 76 -5.48 4.38 3.76
CA ALA A 76 -4.29 3.88 4.43
C ALA A 76 -4.15 2.34 4.27
N GLN A 77 -5.24 1.60 4.47
CA GLN A 77 -5.26 0.14 4.29
C GLN A 77 -5.00 -0.29 2.84
N ALA A 78 -5.55 0.45 1.87
CA ALA A 78 -5.32 0.18 0.46
C ALA A 78 -3.85 0.40 0.08
N MET A 79 -3.22 1.46 0.60
CA MET A 79 -1.81 1.75 0.39
C MET A 79 -0.91 0.69 1.02
N GLU A 80 -1.19 0.28 2.26
CA GLU A 80 -0.47 -0.82 2.92
C GLU A 80 -0.59 -2.13 2.12
N SER A 81 -1.79 -2.45 1.65
CA SER A 81 -2.05 -3.65 0.84
C SER A 81 -1.27 -3.62 -0.48
N ALA A 82 -1.23 -2.46 -1.16
CA ALA A 82 -0.46 -2.28 -2.38
C ALA A 82 1.06 -2.43 -2.13
N ALA A 83 1.55 -1.92 -1.00
CA ALA A 83 2.95 -2.04 -0.60
C ALA A 83 3.34 -3.51 -0.39
N ARG A 84 2.53 -4.26 0.38
CA ARG A 84 2.71 -5.71 0.62
C ARG A 84 2.68 -6.51 -0.67
N LEU A 85 1.75 -6.23 -1.59
CA LEU A 85 1.67 -6.91 -2.89
C LEU A 85 2.91 -6.64 -3.75
N THR A 86 3.39 -5.39 -3.76
CA THR A 86 4.60 -5.00 -4.52
C THR A 86 5.84 -5.71 -3.97
N LEU A 87 6.00 -5.75 -2.65
CA LEU A 87 7.09 -6.46 -1.99
C LEU A 87 7.04 -7.98 -2.27
N SER A 88 5.86 -8.59 -2.17
CA SER A 88 5.65 -10.01 -2.48
C SER A 88 5.99 -10.33 -3.93
N SER A 89 5.56 -9.47 -4.86
CA SER A 89 5.87 -9.59 -6.29
C SER A 89 7.37 -9.49 -6.55
N GLY A 90 8.07 -8.57 -5.89
CA GLY A 90 9.54 -8.45 -5.98
C GLY A 90 10.27 -9.72 -5.51
N LYS A 91 9.88 -10.25 -4.35
CA LYS A 91 10.45 -11.51 -3.81
C LYS A 91 10.21 -12.71 -4.72
N ASN A 92 9.00 -12.83 -5.26
CA ASN A 92 8.66 -13.92 -6.18
C ASN A 92 9.45 -13.81 -7.48
N PHE A 93 9.61 -12.61 -8.02
CA PHE A 93 10.37 -12.37 -9.23
C PHE A 93 11.86 -12.71 -9.05
N GLU A 94 12.48 -12.25 -7.96
CA GLU A 94 13.88 -12.57 -7.60
C GLU A 94 14.10 -14.08 -7.46
N LYS A 95 13.17 -14.77 -6.79
CA LYS A 95 13.20 -16.23 -6.67
C LYS A 95 13.12 -16.90 -8.04
N THR A 96 12.17 -16.51 -8.88
CA THR A 96 12.04 -17.07 -10.24
C THR A 96 13.29 -16.82 -11.09
N GLN A 97 13.92 -15.66 -10.99
CA GLN A 97 15.20 -15.41 -11.68
C GLN A 97 16.32 -16.33 -11.17
N THR A 98 16.41 -16.51 -9.85
CA THR A 98 17.42 -17.39 -9.23
C THR A 98 17.22 -18.84 -9.68
N ASP A 99 15.97 -19.33 -9.63
CA ASP A 99 15.60 -20.68 -10.03
C ASP A 99 15.89 -20.91 -11.52
N ASN A 100 15.56 -19.95 -12.38
CA ASN A 100 15.85 -20.01 -13.81
C ASN A 100 17.36 -20.02 -14.09
N THR A 101 18.13 -19.17 -13.40
CA THR A 101 19.60 -19.10 -13.57
C THR A 101 20.26 -20.40 -13.12
N LYS A 102 19.81 -20.98 -12.01
CA LYS A 102 20.27 -22.29 -11.55
C LYS A 102 19.91 -23.40 -12.54
N ALA A 103 18.68 -23.43 -13.04
CA ALA A 103 18.24 -24.41 -14.02
C ALA A 103 19.08 -24.35 -15.31
N ILE A 104 19.44 -23.14 -15.77
CA ILE A 104 20.33 -22.95 -16.93
C ILE A 104 21.74 -23.46 -16.63
N HIS A 105 22.28 -23.18 -15.44
CA HIS A 105 23.59 -23.68 -15.03
C HIS A 105 23.65 -25.21 -14.89
N ASP A 106 22.54 -25.83 -14.46
CA ASP A 106 22.39 -27.27 -14.31
C ASP A 106 22.07 -27.98 -15.64
N LEU A 107 21.94 -27.25 -16.76
CA LEU A 107 21.77 -27.86 -18.07
C LEU A 107 23.04 -28.65 -18.43
N PRO A 108 22.91 -29.93 -18.83
CA PRO A 108 24.05 -30.71 -19.28
C PRO A 108 24.68 -30.04 -20.51
N THR A 109 26.01 -29.88 -20.50
CA THR A 109 26.76 -29.44 -21.68
C THR A 109 26.37 -30.30 -22.87
N PRO A 110 25.96 -29.70 -24.01
CA PRO A 110 25.53 -30.48 -25.17
C PRO A 110 26.68 -31.38 -25.59
N HIS A 111 26.43 -32.69 -25.58
CA HIS A 111 27.36 -33.68 -26.11
C HIS A 111 27.62 -33.34 -27.58
N SER A 112 28.78 -32.76 -27.84
CA SER A 112 29.28 -32.51 -29.17
C SER A 112 29.71 -33.87 -29.74
N HIS A 113 28.77 -34.59 -30.34
CA HIS A 113 29.09 -35.74 -31.17
C HIS A 113 29.48 -35.22 -32.56
N ILE A 114 30.78 -35.13 -32.81
CA ILE A 114 31.38 -35.15 -34.16
C ILE A 114 32.22 -36.42 -34.24
#